data_AF-A0A453QKA4-F1
#
_entry.id   AF-A0A453QKA4-F1
#
_cell.length_a   1.000
_cell.length_b   1.000
_cell.length_c   1.000
_cell.angle_alpha   90.00
_cell.angle_beta   90.00
_cell.angle_gamma   90.00
#
_symmetry.space_group_name_H-M   'P 1'
#
loop_
_entity.id
_entity.type
_entity.pdbx_description
1 polymer ?
#
loop_
_entity_poly.entity_id
_entity_poly.type
_entity_poly.pdbx_seq_one_letter_code
_entity_poly.pdbx_strand_id
1 'polypeptide(L)'
;MEGILTEACSLAGHWGLGKLIVFYDDNHISIDGDTEIAFTEDVSGRFEALGWHTLWVKNGNDGYDEIRKAIQEAKSVTDKPTMIKVTTTIGFGSPNKANSYAVHGAALGTSEVEATRANLGWPYEPFFVPEDVKSHWSRHIPQGAALEADWDAKFAQYEQKYPEDAATLKSIITGELPAGWADALPQYTTESPADATRNLSQQCLNALAKVVPGLIGGSADLASSNMTLLKMFGDFQKDTPEERNVRFGVREHGMGAICNGIALHTPGLIPYCATFFVFTDYMRGAMRISALSEAGVIYVMTHDSIGLGEDGPTHQPIEHLVSFRAMPNMLMFRPADGKETAGAYKLAVLNRKRPSILALSRQKLPHLPGTSIEGVAKGGYTISDNSTDNKPDYIIMSTGSEVEIAVKAAEELTKEGKTVRVVSFVCWELFDEQSDEYKESVLPEAVTARISIEAGSTLGWQKYVGSKGKTIGIDKFGASAPAPKIYKEYGITAENVIAAAKSL
;
A
#
# COMPACT_ATOMS: atom_id res chain seq x y z
N MET A 1 -10.39 20.66 -2.67
CA MET A 1 -10.65 20.58 -1.23
C MET A 1 -9.76 19.55 -0.57
N GLU A 2 -9.80 18.29 -1.01
CA GLU A 2 -8.97 17.22 -0.41
C GLU A 2 -7.46 17.47 -0.50
N GLY A 3 -6.75 17.26 0.62
CA GLY A 3 -5.31 17.52 0.74
C GLY A 3 -4.45 16.64 -0.17
N ILE A 4 -4.85 15.37 -0.34
CA ILE A 4 -4.16 14.39 -1.21
C ILE A 4 -4.02 14.89 -2.66
N LEU A 5 -5.00 15.66 -3.16
CA LEU A 5 -4.94 16.23 -4.50
C LEU A 5 -3.78 17.22 -4.61
N THR A 6 -3.63 18.11 -3.64
CA THR A 6 -2.54 19.11 -3.64
C THR A 6 -1.17 18.43 -3.51
N GLU A 7 -1.07 17.38 -2.69
CA GLU A 7 0.16 16.56 -2.60
C GLU A 7 0.55 15.98 -3.96
N ALA A 8 -0.38 15.27 -4.63
CA ALA A 8 -0.12 14.61 -5.90
C ALA A 8 0.11 15.63 -7.04
N CYS A 9 -0.68 16.70 -7.10
CA CYS A 9 -0.52 17.75 -8.11
C CYS A 9 0.80 18.52 -7.93
N SER A 10 1.26 18.71 -6.69
CA SER A 10 2.58 19.28 -6.43
C SER A 10 3.70 18.41 -7.02
N LEU A 11 3.63 17.09 -6.87
CA LEU A 11 4.60 16.17 -7.46
C LEU A 11 4.49 16.13 -9.00
N ALA A 12 3.29 16.11 -9.56
CA ALA A 12 3.10 16.08 -11.01
C ALA A 12 3.68 17.33 -11.71
N GLY A 13 3.53 18.50 -11.10
CA GLY A 13 4.13 19.74 -11.61
C GLY A 13 5.65 19.75 -11.44
N HIS A 14 6.16 19.27 -10.30
CA HIS A 14 7.59 19.10 -10.06
C HIS A 14 8.27 18.16 -11.06
N TRP A 15 7.63 17.04 -11.38
CA TRP A 15 8.12 16.06 -12.36
C TRP A 15 7.84 16.45 -13.82
N GLY A 16 7.12 17.55 -14.07
CA GLY A 16 6.84 18.03 -15.43
C GLY A 16 6.06 17.03 -16.28
N LEU A 17 5.04 16.37 -15.71
CA LEU A 17 4.27 15.30 -16.36
C LEU A 17 3.38 15.81 -17.52
N GLY A 18 3.97 16.19 -18.66
CA GLY A 18 3.29 16.83 -19.79
C GLY A 18 2.19 16.04 -20.48
N LYS A 19 2.09 14.73 -20.22
CA LYS A 19 1.02 13.87 -20.75
C LYS A 19 -0.20 13.78 -19.83
N LEU A 20 -0.10 14.33 -18.61
CA LEU A 20 -1.22 14.36 -17.67
C LEU A 20 -2.12 15.57 -17.99
N ILE A 21 -3.36 15.27 -18.38
CA ILE A 21 -4.40 16.27 -18.64
C ILE A 21 -5.57 15.97 -17.72
N VAL A 22 -5.87 16.90 -16.82
CA VAL A 22 -6.98 16.81 -15.85
C VAL A 22 -8.09 17.73 -16.30
N PHE A 23 -9.33 17.23 -16.31
CA PHE A 23 -10.52 18.04 -16.47
C PHE A 23 -11.12 18.31 -15.09
N TYR A 24 -11.19 19.57 -14.71
CA TYR A 24 -11.89 20.00 -13.50
C TYR A 24 -13.30 20.46 -13.88
N ASP A 25 -14.31 19.67 -13.47
CA ASP A 25 -15.72 20.04 -13.60
C ASP A 25 -16.06 21.15 -12.61
N ASP A 26 -16.06 22.38 -13.10
CA ASP A 26 -16.24 23.62 -12.34
C ASP A 26 -17.72 24.03 -12.34
N ASN A 27 -18.53 23.26 -11.62
CA ASN A 27 -20.00 23.39 -11.64
C ASN A 27 -20.58 24.18 -10.44
N HIS A 28 -19.73 24.66 -9.53
CA HIS A 28 -20.07 25.41 -8.32
C HIS A 28 -21.00 24.71 -7.31
N ILE A 29 -21.22 23.40 -7.42
CA ILE A 29 -22.09 22.63 -6.53
C ILE A 29 -21.32 21.50 -5.85
N SER A 30 -21.54 21.36 -4.54
CA SER A 30 -21.17 20.20 -3.73
C SER A 30 -22.43 19.56 -3.12
N ILE A 31 -22.25 18.52 -2.29
CA ILE A 31 -23.37 17.91 -1.54
C ILE A 31 -24.07 18.95 -0.65
N ASP A 32 -23.30 19.83 -0.02
CA ASP A 32 -23.81 20.83 0.93
C ASP A 32 -24.44 22.06 0.25
N GLY A 33 -24.53 22.07 -1.08
CA GLY A 33 -25.06 23.19 -1.86
C GLY A 33 -23.98 23.91 -2.65
N ASP A 34 -24.14 25.22 -2.78
CA ASP A 34 -23.18 26.06 -3.50
C ASP A 34 -21.80 25.99 -2.82
N THR A 35 -20.76 25.82 -3.64
CA THR A 35 -19.38 25.77 -3.18
C THR A 35 -18.93 27.01 -2.40
N GLU A 36 -19.56 28.18 -2.58
CA GLU A 36 -19.23 29.41 -1.85
C GLU A 36 -19.29 29.26 -0.32
N ILE A 37 -20.04 28.27 0.18
CA ILE A 37 -20.18 27.98 1.61
C ILE A 37 -18.86 27.60 2.27
N ALA A 38 -17.94 26.95 1.54
CA ALA A 38 -16.71 26.38 2.10
C ALA A 38 -15.52 26.33 1.13
N PHE A 39 -15.67 26.76 -0.13
CA PHE A 39 -14.64 26.64 -1.15
C PHE A 39 -14.66 27.83 -2.11
N THR A 40 -13.89 28.85 -1.75
CA THR A 40 -13.78 30.13 -2.47
C THR A 40 -12.34 30.47 -2.89
N GLU A 41 -11.43 29.49 -2.89
CA GLU A 41 -10.05 29.69 -3.32
C GLU A 41 -9.93 29.84 -4.84
N ASP A 42 -8.85 30.46 -5.30
CA ASP A 42 -8.49 30.45 -6.73
C ASP A 42 -7.78 29.13 -7.08
N VAL A 43 -8.55 28.17 -7.57
CA VAL A 43 -8.04 26.86 -8.00
C VAL A 43 -7.05 26.99 -9.16
N SER A 44 -7.32 27.85 -10.14
CA SER A 44 -6.44 28.07 -11.27
C SER A 44 -5.09 28.62 -10.80
N GLY A 45 -5.12 29.65 -9.95
CA GLY A 45 -3.92 30.22 -9.34
C GLY A 45 -3.13 29.21 -8.50
N ARG A 46 -3.80 28.34 -7.73
CA ARG A 46 -3.12 27.25 -7.00
C ARG A 46 -2.43 26.27 -7.95
N PHE A 47 -3.08 25.84 -9.03
CA PHE A 47 -2.47 24.92 -10.00
C PHE A 47 -1.26 25.54 -10.71
N GLU A 48 -1.33 26.82 -11.09
CA GLU A 48 -0.18 27.56 -11.64
C GLU A 48 1.00 27.57 -10.66
N ALA A 49 0.74 27.84 -9.37
CA ALA A 49 1.76 27.79 -8.33
C ALA A 49 2.38 26.40 -8.14
N LEU A 50 1.62 25.33 -8.44
CA LEU A 50 2.12 23.95 -8.43
C LEU A 50 2.91 23.59 -9.69
N GLY A 51 3.05 24.49 -10.67
CA GLY A 51 3.81 24.25 -11.91
C GLY A 51 2.97 23.68 -13.07
N TRP A 52 1.65 23.78 -13.01
CA TRP A 52 0.75 23.29 -14.06
C TRP A 52 0.52 24.33 -15.16
N HIS A 53 0.19 23.85 -16.35
CA HIS A 53 -0.49 24.64 -17.37
C HIS A 53 -1.99 24.69 -17.07
N THR A 54 -2.61 25.85 -17.18
CA THR A 54 -4.02 26.06 -16.83
C THR A 54 -4.79 26.60 -18.03
N LEU A 55 -5.94 25.99 -18.29
CA LEU A 55 -6.88 26.40 -19.34
C LEU A 55 -8.27 26.56 -18.74
N TRP A 56 -9.08 27.44 -19.32
CA TRP A 56 -10.46 27.62 -18.88
C TRP A 56 -11.42 27.64 -20.07
N VAL A 57 -12.25 26.61 -20.12
CA VAL A 57 -13.44 26.54 -20.98
C VAL A 57 -14.61 27.06 -20.17
N LYS A 58 -15.10 28.26 -20.52
CA LYS A 58 -16.17 28.94 -19.76
C LYS A 58 -17.55 28.36 -20.01
N ASN A 59 -17.72 27.63 -21.10
CA ASN A 59 -18.98 27.02 -21.48
C ASN A 59 -18.79 25.55 -21.85
N GLY A 60 -18.85 24.68 -20.85
CA GLY A 60 -18.76 23.23 -21.03
C GLY A 60 -20.05 22.55 -21.48
N ASN A 61 -21.19 23.27 -21.45
CA ASN A 61 -22.50 22.69 -21.77
C ASN A 61 -22.69 22.49 -23.29
N ASP A 62 -22.30 23.47 -24.11
CA ASP A 62 -22.38 23.41 -25.58
C ASP A 62 -21.14 23.95 -26.33
N GLY A 63 -20.09 24.36 -25.61
CA GLY A 63 -18.82 24.84 -26.18
C GLY A 63 -17.91 23.73 -26.70
N TYR A 64 -18.42 22.84 -27.57
CA TYR A 64 -17.70 21.65 -28.03
C TYR A 64 -16.34 21.96 -28.68
N ASP A 65 -16.27 23.05 -29.46
CA ASP A 65 -15.03 23.45 -30.14
C ASP A 65 -14.02 24.11 -29.19
N GLU A 66 -14.50 24.78 -28.12
CA GLU A 66 -13.62 25.29 -27.06
C GLU A 66 -12.95 24.14 -26.31
N ILE A 67 -13.71 23.08 -26.00
CA ILE A 67 -13.18 21.85 -25.38
C ILE A 67 -12.13 21.21 -26.31
N ARG A 68 -12.43 21.04 -27.60
CA ARG A 68 -11.50 20.47 -28.58
C ARG A 68 -10.20 21.28 -28.67
N LYS A 69 -10.32 22.62 -28.73
CA LYS A 69 -9.18 23.53 -28.76
C LYS A 69 -8.34 23.43 -27.48
N ALA A 70 -8.98 23.40 -26.31
CA ALA A 70 -8.28 23.25 -25.04
C ALA A 70 -7.50 21.93 -24.95
N ILE A 71 -8.07 20.82 -25.45
CA ILE A 71 -7.37 19.52 -25.51
C ILE A 71 -6.17 19.57 -26.46
N GLN A 72 -6.32 20.21 -27.62
CA GLN A 72 -5.22 20.37 -28.57
C GLN A 72 -4.08 21.20 -27.97
N GLU A 73 -4.41 22.30 -27.30
CA GLU A 73 -3.44 23.14 -26.61
C GLU A 73 -2.75 22.39 -25.47
N ALA A 74 -3.51 21.68 -24.63
CA ALA A 74 -2.96 20.86 -23.54
C ALA A 74 -1.95 19.83 -24.05
N LYS A 75 -2.24 19.14 -25.15
CA LYS A 75 -1.31 18.17 -25.77
C LYS A 75 -0.05 18.82 -26.35
N SER A 76 -0.09 20.11 -26.67
CA SER A 76 1.06 20.85 -27.20
C SER A 76 2.04 21.28 -26.09
N VAL A 77 1.59 21.33 -24.85
CA VAL A 77 2.43 21.63 -23.68
C VAL A 77 2.99 20.31 -23.13
N THR A 78 4.23 20.00 -23.50
CA THR A 78 4.82 18.67 -23.25
C THR A 78 5.65 18.58 -21.98
N ASP A 79 5.86 19.69 -21.27
CA ASP A 79 6.81 19.77 -20.15
C ASP A 79 6.15 20.17 -18.81
N LYS A 80 4.81 20.29 -18.80
CA LYS A 80 3.97 20.57 -17.63
C LYS A 80 2.65 19.79 -17.72
N PRO A 81 2.15 19.22 -16.60
CA PRO A 81 0.80 18.71 -16.57
C PRO A 81 -0.21 19.85 -16.82
N THR A 82 -1.35 19.54 -17.45
CA THR A 82 -2.38 20.54 -17.77
C THR A 82 -3.67 20.30 -16.98
N MET A 83 -4.22 21.36 -16.40
CA MET A 83 -5.56 21.38 -15.82
C MET A 83 -6.46 22.23 -16.71
N ILE A 84 -7.51 21.62 -17.23
CA ILE A 84 -8.57 22.29 -18.00
C ILE A 84 -9.76 22.47 -17.07
N LYS A 85 -9.98 23.70 -16.62
CA LYS A 85 -11.18 24.09 -15.89
C LYS A 85 -12.33 24.18 -16.88
N VAL A 86 -13.37 23.38 -16.69
CA VAL A 86 -14.53 23.35 -17.58
C VAL A 86 -15.75 23.74 -16.76
N THR A 87 -16.25 24.96 -16.96
CA THR A 87 -17.45 25.42 -16.26
C THR A 87 -18.67 24.76 -16.86
N THR A 88 -19.40 23.98 -16.06
CA THR A 88 -20.64 23.31 -16.46
C THR A 88 -21.79 23.70 -15.52
N THR A 89 -23.00 23.28 -15.87
CA THR A 89 -24.13 23.32 -14.93
C THR A 89 -24.48 21.90 -14.52
N ILE A 90 -24.37 21.58 -13.22
CA ILE A 90 -24.74 20.24 -12.74
C ILE A 90 -26.20 19.93 -13.10
N GLY A 91 -26.45 18.72 -13.60
CA GLY A 91 -27.79 18.32 -14.05
C GLY A 91 -28.31 19.07 -15.28
N PHE A 92 -27.43 19.64 -16.11
CA PHE A 92 -27.79 20.35 -17.34
C PHE A 92 -28.89 19.63 -18.15
N GLY A 93 -29.92 20.38 -18.53
CA GLY A 93 -31.11 19.87 -19.22
C GLY A 93 -32.31 19.61 -18.30
N SER A 94 -32.12 19.39 -17.00
CA SER A 94 -33.23 19.31 -16.04
C SER A 94 -33.83 20.70 -15.80
N PRO A 95 -35.09 20.95 -16.15
CA PRO A 95 -35.67 22.28 -16.04
C PRO A 95 -35.90 22.74 -14.59
N ASN A 96 -36.02 21.81 -13.64
CA ASN A 96 -36.34 22.15 -12.25
C ASN A 96 -35.27 21.75 -11.22
N LYS A 97 -34.28 20.93 -11.59
CA LYS A 97 -33.19 20.51 -10.68
C LYS A 97 -31.77 20.89 -11.14
N ALA A 98 -31.58 21.39 -12.36
CA ALA A 98 -30.27 21.88 -12.79
C ALA A 98 -29.76 22.98 -11.84
N ASN A 99 -28.43 23.07 -11.69
CA ASN A 99 -27.76 24.01 -10.81
C ASN A 99 -28.16 23.90 -9.33
N SER A 100 -28.43 22.69 -8.84
CA SER A 100 -28.80 22.45 -7.44
C SER A 100 -28.15 21.19 -6.89
N TYR A 101 -27.90 21.14 -5.58
CA TYR A 101 -27.42 19.92 -4.91
C TYR A 101 -28.41 18.75 -5.02
N ALA A 102 -29.70 19.03 -5.28
CA ALA A 102 -30.74 18.01 -5.35
C ALA A 102 -30.56 17.05 -6.56
N VAL A 103 -29.76 17.42 -7.56
CA VAL A 103 -29.44 16.56 -8.71
C VAL A 103 -28.16 15.74 -8.53
N HIS A 104 -27.38 15.99 -7.47
CA HIS A 104 -26.06 15.40 -7.29
C HIS A 104 -26.11 13.90 -6.96
N GLY A 105 -26.87 13.50 -5.93
CA GLY A 105 -26.79 12.16 -5.34
C GLY A 105 -28.07 11.33 -5.40
N ALA A 106 -29.10 11.80 -6.13
CA ALA A 106 -30.41 11.15 -6.16
C ALA A 106 -30.97 11.09 -7.59
N ALA A 107 -31.79 10.06 -7.85
CA ALA A 107 -32.55 9.98 -9.09
C ALA A 107 -33.43 11.23 -9.27
N LEU A 108 -33.57 11.69 -10.52
CA LEU A 108 -34.43 12.83 -10.87
C LEU A 108 -35.89 12.62 -10.43
N GLY A 109 -36.39 11.38 -10.56
CA GLY A 109 -37.79 11.02 -10.32
C GLY A 109 -38.65 11.18 -11.58
N THR A 110 -39.74 10.41 -11.68
CA THR A 110 -40.52 10.24 -12.92
C THR A 110 -40.96 11.56 -13.56
N SER A 111 -41.54 12.48 -12.79
CA SER A 111 -42.02 13.77 -13.31
C SER A 111 -40.88 14.64 -13.84
N GLU A 112 -39.75 14.66 -13.14
CA GLU A 112 -38.59 15.45 -13.56
C GLU A 112 -37.91 14.83 -14.77
N VAL A 113 -37.91 13.50 -14.87
CA VAL A 113 -37.41 12.76 -16.04
C VAL A 113 -38.24 13.08 -17.29
N GLU A 114 -39.57 13.12 -17.17
CA GLU A 114 -40.46 13.52 -18.27
C GLU A 114 -40.21 14.98 -18.67
N ALA A 115 -40.11 15.89 -17.70
CA ALA A 115 -39.82 17.29 -17.94
C ALA A 115 -38.44 17.51 -18.60
N THR A 116 -37.42 16.77 -18.15
CA THR A 116 -36.06 16.81 -18.72
C THR A 116 -36.06 16.31 -20.17
N ARG A 117 -36.77 15.20 -20.46
CA ARG A 117 -36.94 14.70 -21.84
C ARG A 117 -37.61 15.73 -22.72
N ALA A 118 -38.69 16.36 -22.25
CA ALA A 118 -39.38 17.41 -22.99
C ALA A 118 -38.46 18.63 -23.25
N ASN A 119 -37.72 19.08 -22.24
CA ASN A 119 -36.81 20.23 -22.32
C ASN A 119 -35.67 20.00 -23.32
N LEU A 120 -35.10 18.79 -23.36
CA LEU A 120 -34.03 18.42 -24.28
C LEU A 120 -34.53 17.96 -25.66
N GLY A 121 -35.85 17.90 -25.87
CA GLY A 121 -36.42 17.36 -27.11
C GLY A 121 -36.05 15.89 -27.35
N TRP A 122 -36.04 15.06 -26.29
CA TRP A 122 -35.68 13.65 -26.33
C TRP A 122 -36.94 12.76 -26.36
N PRO A 123 -37.45 12.36 -27.55
CA PRO A 123 -38.69 11.60 -27.67
C PRO A 123 -38.54 10.11 -27.37
N TYR A 124 -37.31 9.65 -27.08
CA TYR A 124 -37.00 8.23 -27.01
C TYR A 124 -37.27 7.62 -25.62
N GLU A 125 -37.69 6.36 -25.65
CA GLU A 125 -37.98 5.52 -24.50
C GLU A 125 -36.76 5.29 -23.58
N PRO A 126 -36.94 4.79 -22.34
CA PRO A 126 -35.85 4.44 -21.43
C PRO A 126 -34.80 3.51 -22.07
N PHE A 127 -33.52 3.80 -21.81
CA PHE A 127 -32.35 3.07 -22.33
C PHE A 127 -32.22 3.02 -23.86
N PHE A 128 -32.98 3.83 -24.61
CA PHE A 128 -32.89 3.87 -26.06
C PHE A 128 -31.67 4.67 -26.53
N VAL A 129 -30.90 4.09 -27.46
CA VAL A 129 -29.80 4.75 -28.16
C VAL A 129 -30.16 4.84 -29.65
N PRO A 130 -30.34 6.05 -30.21
CA PRO A 130 -30.64 6.23 -31.64
C PRO A 130 -29.62 5.56 -32.56
N GLU A 131 -30.09 5.07 -33.70
CA GLU A 131 -29.25 4.23 -34.58
C GLU A 131 -28.11 5.03 -35.23
N ASP A 132 -28.34 6.30 -35.56
CA ASP A 132 -27.32 7.23 -36.04
C ASP A 132 -26.23 7.49 -34.98
N VAL A 133 -26.62 7.64 -33.70
CA VAL A 133 -25.68 7.75 -32.57
C VAL A 133 -24.88 6.46 -32.41
N LYS A 134 -25.55 5.30 -32.40
CA LYS A 134 -24.87 4.00 -32.31
C LYS A 134 -23.90 3.77 -33.47
N SER A 135 -24.33 4.07 -34.69
CA SER A 135 -23.50 3.99 -35.91
C SER A 135 -22.30 4.92 -35.83
N HIS A 136 -22.48 6.15 -35.34
CA HIS A 136 -21.39 7.09 -35.12
C HIS A 136 -20.35 6.51 -34.17
N TRP A 137 -20.74 5.96 -33.02
CA TRP A 137 -19.83 5.43 -32.00
C TRP A 137 -19.23 4.06 -32.34
N SER A 138 -19.93 3.21 -33.08
CA SER A 138 -19.44 1.86 -33.45
C SER A 138 -18.20 1.89 -34.35
N ARG A 139 -17.92 3.02 -35.02
CA ARG A 139 -16.65 3.23 -35.76
C ARG A 139 -15.40 3.02 -34.90
N HIS A 140 -15.52 3.18 -33.57
CA HIS A 140 -14.40 2.99 -32.66
C HIS A 140 -13.95 1.52 -32.59
N ILE A 141 -14.82 0.55 -32.92
CA ILE A 141 -14.45 -0.88 -32.97
C ILE A 141 -13.33 -1.12 -34.02
N PRO A 142 -13.53 -0.81 -35.31
CA PRO A 142 -12.46 -0.99 -36.30
C PRO A 142 -11.30 0.01 -36.11
N GLN A 143 -11.55 1.23 -35.62
CA GLN A 143 -10.47 2.19 -35.36
C GLN A 143 -9.56 1.73 -34.21
N GLY A 144 -10.12 1.21 -33.12
CA GLY A 144 -9.36 0.67 -32.00
C GLY A 144 -8.51 -0.52 -32.41
N ALA A 145 -9.08 -1.47 -33.15
CA ALA A 145 -8.34 -2.62 -33.69
C ALA A 145 -7.19 -2.18 -34.62
N ALA A 146 -7.39 -1.15 -35.44
CA ALA A 146 -6.34 -0.61 -36.31
C ALA A 146 -5.22 0.08 -35.52
N LEU A 147 -5.55 0.80 -34.44
CA LEU A 147 -4.56 1.44 -33.56
C LEU A 147 -3.71 0.40 -32.82
N GLU A 148 -4.32 -0.68 -32.33
CA GLU A 148 -3.62 -1.79 -31.68
C GLU A 148 -2.72 -2.52 -32.68
N ALA A 149 -3.23 -2.85 -33.87
CA ALA A 149 -2.44 -3.50 -34.92
C ALA A 149 -1.23 -2.66 -35.37
N ASP A 150 -1.37 -1.33 -35.44
CA ASP A 150 -0.25 -0.41 -35.71
C ASP A 150 0.78 -0.42 -34.57
N TRP A 151 0.34 -0.46 -33.32
CA TRP A 151 1.24 -0.59 -32.17
C TRP A 151 1.98 -1.94 -32.15
N ASP A 152 1.28 -3.05 -32.41
CA ASP A 152 1.87 -4.40 -32.49
C ASP A 152 2.93 -4.48 -33.59
N ALA A 153 2.66 -3.91 -34.76
CA ALA A 153 3.62 -3.86 -35.86
C ALA A 153 4.88 -3.06 -35.48
N LYS A 154 4.71 -1.93 -34.77
CA LYS A 154 5.83 -1.13 -34.24
C LYS A 154 6.60 -1.90 -33.17
N PHE A 155 5.91 -2.61 -32.29
CA PHE A 155 6.54 -3.38 -31.23
C PHE A 155 7.32 -4.59 -31.77
N ALA A 156 6.80 -5.27 -32.80
CA ALA A 156 7.52 -6.34 -33.50
C ALA A 156 8.82 -5.84 -34.14
N GLN A 157 8.81 -4.64 -34.74
CA GLN A 157 10.03 -4.01 -35.27
C GLN A 157 11.00 -3.63 -34.15
N TYR A 158 10.48 -3.12 -33.02
CA TYR A 158 11.28 -2.81 -31.84
C TYR A 158 11.99 -4.06 -31.29
N GLU A 159 11.26 -5.17 -31.14
CA GLU A 159 11.80 -6.43 -30.65
C GLU A 159 12.91 -7.01 -31.55
N GLN A 160 12.76 -6.93 -32.87
CA GLN A 160 13.81 -7.36 -33.81
C GLN A 160 15.10 -6.53 -33.66
N LYS A 161 14.98 -5.24 -33.34
CA LYS A 161 16.10 -4.31 -33.25
C LYS A 161 16.73 -4.26 -31.84
N TYR A 162 15.93 -4.46 -30.80
CA TYR A 162 16.31 -4.33 -29.39
C TYR A 162 15.79 -5.52 -28.57
N PRO A 163 16.29 -6.74 -28.83
CA PRO A 163 15.71 -7.96 -28.24
C PRO A 163 15.79 -8.01 -26.71
N GLU A 164 16.86 -7.49 -26.11
CA GLU A 164 17.05 -7.48 -24.65
C GLU A 164 16.11 -6.47 -23.95
N ASP A 165 16.02 -5.25 -24.49
CA ASP A 165 15.09 -4.23 -23.96
C ASP A 165 13.64 -4.66 -24.16
N ALA A 166 13.32 -5.28 -25.30
CA ALA A 166 11.99 -5.83 -25.56
C ALA A 166 11.64 -6.96 -24.60
N ALA A 167 12.56 -7.87 -24.28
CA ALA A 167 12.33 -8.90 -23.27
C ALA A 167 12.06 -8.28 -21.88
N THR A 168 12.82 -7.25 -21.50
CA THR A 168 12.62 -6.50 -20.26
C THR A 168 11.24 -5.84 -20.22
N LEU A 169 10.87 -5.12 -21.28
CA LEU A 169 9.58 -4.45 -21.40
C LEU A 169 8.42 -5.46 -21.44
N LYS A 170 8.57 -6.61 -22.12
CA LYS A 170 7.57 -7.69 -22.12
C LYS A 170 7.31 -8.22 -20.72
N SER A 171 8.34 -8.48 -19.93
CA SER A 171 8.18 -8.91 -18.53
C SER A 171 7.36 -7.91 -17.72
N ILE A 172 7.56 -6.61 -17.94
CA ILE A 172 6.73 -5.58 -17.31
C ILE A 172 5.29 -5.62 -17.84
N ILE A 173 5.09 -5.65 -19.17
CA ILE A 173 3.77 -5.67 -19.82
C ILE A 173 2.92 -6.87 -19.38
N THR A 174 3.51 -8.07 -19.38
CA THR A 174 2.79 -9.31 -19.09
C THR A 174 2.66 -9.57 -17.58
N GLY A 175 3.56 -8.98 -16.77
CA GLY A 175 3.65 -9.27 -15.34
C GLY A 175 4.36 -10.59 -15.02
N GLU A 176 4.93 -11.27 -16.03
CA GLU A 176 5.73 -12.46 -15.82
C GLU A 176 7.07 -12.09 -15.17
N LEU A 177 7.28 -12.54 -13.94
CA LEU A 177 8.53 -12.33 -13.21
C LEU A 177 9.67 -13.15 -13.86
N PRO A 178 10.90 -12.60 -13.96
CA PRO A 178 12.04 -13.36 -14.46
C PRO A 178 12.29 -14.65 -13.67
N ALA A 179 12.60 -15.74 -14.38
CA ALA A 179 12.87 -17.03 -13.74
C ALA A 179 14.01 -16.91 -12.70
N GLY A 180 13.82 -17.52 -11.53
CA GLY A 180 14.82 -17.49 -10.46
C GLY A 180 14.96 -16.15 -9.73
N TRP A 181 14.07 -15.16 -9.96
CA TRP A 181 14.15 -13.86 -9.28
C TRP A 181 14.25 -13.97 -7.74
N ALA A 182 13.60 -14.98 -7.15
CA ALA A 182 13.58 -15.18 -5.71
C ALA A 182 14.93 -15.66 -5.14
N ASP A 183 15.79 -16.26 -5.98
CA ASP A 183 17.12 -16.73 -5.58
C ASP A 183 18.08 -15.56 -5.31
N ALA A 184 17.73 -14.35 -5.78
CA ALA A 184 18.48 -13.14 -5.48
C ALA A 184 18.31 -12.67 -4.03
N LEU A 185 17.25 -13.11 -3.33
CA LEU A 185 16.99 -12.67 -1.96
C LEU A 185 18.14 -13.09 -1.02
N PRO A 186 18.61 -12.20 -0.13
CA PRO A 186 19.70 -12.52 0.79
C PRO A 186 19.39 -13.72 1.70
N GLN A 187 20.44 -14.48 2.01
CA GLN A 187 20.40 -15.60 2.94
C GLN A 187 21.13 -15.23 4.22
N TYR A 188 20.65 -15.72 5.37
CA TYR A 188 21.23 -15.43 6.67
C TYR A 188 21.30 -16.69 7.52
N THR A 189 22.32 -16.75 8.39
CA THR A 189 22.50 -17.79 9.41
C THR A 189 22.47 -17.19 10.80
N THR A 190 22.44 -18.01 11.85
CA THR A 190 22.50 -17.58 13.25
C THR A 190 23.80 -16.84 13.61
N GLU A 191 24.87 -17.06 12.84
CA GLU A 191 26.18 -16.42 13.00
C GLU A 191 26.29 -15.09 12.23
N SER A 192 25.29 -14.77 11.41
CA SER A 192 25.26 -13.50 10.69
C SER A 192 25.18 -12.34 11.70
N PRO A 193 25.86 -11.21 11.47
CA PRO A 193 25.82 -10.07 12.40
C PRO A 193 24.40 -9.53 12.58
N ALA A 194 24.01 -9.24 13.83
CA ALA A 194 22.73 -8.63 14.14
C ALA A 194 22.54 -7.29 13.41
N ASP A 195 21.35 -7.09 12.84
CA ASP A 195 20.98 -5.89 12.10
C ASP A 195 19.50 -5.55 12.27
N ALA A 196 19.11 -4.31 11.99
CA ALA A 196 17.71 -3.91 12.05
C ALA A 196 16.95 -4.41 10.82
N THR A 197 15.67 -4.79 10.97
CA THR A 197 14.91 -5.31 9.82
C THR A 197 14.69 -4.26 8.73
N ARG A 198 14.78 -2.96 9.03
CA ARG A 198 14.87 -1.89 8.01
C ARG A 198 16.14 -1.97 7.14
N ASN A 199 17.29 -2.32 7.71
CA ASN A 199 18.53 -2.48 6.95
C ASN A 199 18.50 -3.77 6.13
N LEU A 200 17.93 -4.84 6.69
CA LEU A 200 17.71 -6.11 5.98
C LEU A 200 16.71 -5.93 4.81
N SER A 201 15.70 -5.08 4.99
CA SER A 201 14.80 -4.64 3.93
C SER A 201 15.54 -3.90 2.81
N GLN A 202 16.50 -3.02 3.13
CA GLN A 202 17.35 -2.38 2.11
C GLN A 202 18.12 -3.42 1.29
N GLN A 203 18.65 -4.45 1.93
CA GLN A 203 19.37 -5.53 1.25
C GLN A 203 18.44 -6.29 0.29
N CYS A 204 17.20 -6.58 0.71
CA CYS A 204 16.19 -7.22 -0.14
C CYS A 204 15.81 -6.33 -1.34
N LEU A 205 15.52 -5.05 -1.12
CA LEU A 205 15.20 -4.09 -2.20
C LEU A 205 16.33 -4.01 -3.23
N ASN A 206 17.58 -3.89 -2.77
CA ASN A 206 18.75 -3.79 -3.66
C ASN A 206 19.08 -5.11 -4.39
N ALA A 207 18.75 -6.25 -3.80
CA ALA A 207 18.86 -7.54 -4.47
C ALA A 207 17.80 -7.69 -5.57
N LEU A 208 16.53 -7.40 -5.24
CA LEU A 208 15.40 -7.48 -6.17
C LEU A 208 15.53 -6.50 -7.33
N ALA A 209 16.06 -5.29 -7.10
CA ALA A 209 16.22 -4.26 -8.14
C ALA A 209 17.05 -4.73 -9.35
N LYS A 210 17.94 -5.71 -9.16
CA LYS A 210 18.80 -6.29 -10.19
C LYS A 210 18.07 -7.28 -11.10
N VAL A 211 17.02 -7.94 -10.59
CA VAL A 211 16.36 -9.07 -11.25
C VAL A 211 14.87 -8.86 -11.51
N VAL A 212 14.26 -7.86 -10.88
CA VAL A 212 12.86 -7.46 -11.08
C VAL A 212 12.85 -6.10 -11.78
N PRO A 213 12.66 -6.05 -13.11
CA PRO A 213 12.78 -4.81 -13.87
C PRO A 213 11.73 -3.77 -13.49
N GLY A 214 10.52 -4.21 -13.15
CA GLY A 214 9.43 -3.32 -12.76
C GLY A 214 9.43 -2.85 -11.30
N LEU A 215 10.44 -3.21 -10.48
CA LEU A 215 10.52 -2.71 -9.11
C LEU A 215 10.87 -1.21 -9.12
N ILE A 216 9.97 -0.36 -8.66
CA ILE A 216 10.13 1.11 -8.66
C ILE A 216 9.55 1.65 -7.36
N GLY A 217 10.12 2.71 -6.80
CA GLY A 217 9.56 3.23 -5.56
C GLY A 217 10.50 4.11 -4.76
N GLY A 218 10.09 4.40 -3.53
CA GLY A 218 10.91 5.22 -2.64
C GLY A 218 10.20 5.59 -1.35
N SER A 219 10.52 6.76 -0.83
CA SER A 219 10.14 7.17 0.53
C SER A 219 9.60 8.59 0.58
N ALA A 220 8.69 8.83 1.51
CA ALA A 220 8.18 10.14 1.87
C ALA A 220 9.22 10.90 2.73
N ASP A 221 10.26 11.45 2.08
CA ASP A 221 11.37 12.21 2.69
C ASP A 221 12.24 11.45 3.72
N LEU A 222 11.97 10.17 3.94
CA LEU A 222 12.62 9.37 4.98
C LEU A 222 13.59 8.32 4.41
N ALA A 223 14.13 8.53 3.20
CA ALA A 223 14.92 7.49 2.51
C ALA A 223 16.12 6.96 3.34
N SER A 224 16.79 7.84 4.09
CA SER A 224 17.92 7.49 4.95
C SER A 224 17.52 6.85 6.28
N SER A 225 16.26 7.00 6.70
CA SER A 225 15.73 6.38 7.93
C SER A 225 15.05 5.05 7.61
N ASN A 226 14.31 4.99 6.50
CA ASN A 226 13.62 3.81 6.02
C ASN A 226 14.52 2.85 5.24
N MET A 227 15.70 3.31 4.81
CA MET A 227 16.69 2.51 4.09
C MET A 227 16.22 2.04 2.71
N THR A 228 15.56 2.90 1.95
CA THR A 228 14.80 2.49 0.76
C THR A 228 15.44 2.79 -0.58
N LEU A 229 16.64 3.39 -0.62
CA LEU A 229 17.29 3.69 -1.90
C LEU A 229 17.81 2.42 -2.60
N LEU A 230 17.48 2.30 -3.88
CA LEU A 230 18.07 1.36 -4.82
C LEU A 230 19.42 1.94 -5.28
N LYS A 231 20.52 1.42 -4.76
CA LYS A 231 21.87 1.99 -4.90
C LYS A 231 22.38 2.06 -6.34
N MET A 232 21.83 1.25 -7.24
CA MET A 232 22.23 1.18 -8.64
C MET A 232 21.48 2.16 -9.57
N PHE A 233 20.52 2.91 -9.02
CA PHE A 233 19.71 3.88 -9.75
C PHE A 233 19.85 5.28 -9.13
N GLY A 234 19.69 6.30 -9.95
CA GLY A 234 19.47 7.69 -9.55
C GLY A 234 18.03 7.95 -9.11
N ASP A 235 17.65 9.22 -9.10
CA ASP A 235 16.33 9.71 -8.71
C ASP A 235 15.46 9.99 -9.95
N PHE A 236 14.20 9.55 -9.93
CA PHE A 236 13.20 9.92 -10.92
C PHE A 236 12.93 11.42 -10.84
N GLN A 237 13.22 12.13 -11.94
CA GLN A 237 13.01 13.57 -12.08
C GLN A 237 12.53 13.89 -13.50
N LYS A 238 12.12 15.14 -13.75
CA LYS A 238 11.71 15.62 -15.08
C LYS A 238 12.74 15.27 -16.17
N ASP A 239 14.02 15.43 -15.86
CA ASP A 239 15.12 15.26 -16.80
C ASP A 239 15.75 13.84 -16.76
N THR A 240 15.33 12.99 -15.82
CA THR A 240 15.81 11.60 -15.65
C THR A 240 14.65 10.62 -15.34
N PRO A 241 13.61 10.54 -16.19
CA PRO A 241 12.42 9.74 -15.92
C PRO A 241 12.65 8.22 -15.99
N GLU A 242 13.81 7.77 -16.47
CA GLU A 242 14.22 6.37 -16.52
C GLU A 242 14.67 5.81 -15.16
N GLU A 243 14.93 6.68 -14.19
CA GLU A 243 15.43 6.31 -12.87
C GLU A 243 14.33 5.74 -11.96
N ARG A 244 14.73 4.91 -10.98
CA ARG A 244 13.79 4.06 -10.21
C ARG A 244 13.60 4.45 -8.75
N ASN A 245 14.38 5.39 -8.22
CA ASN A 245 14.12 5.96 -6.89
C ASN A 245 13.15 7.14 -7.01
N VAL A 246 11.96 7.01 -6.45
CA VAL A 246 10.95 8.07 -6.44
C VAL A 246 11.01 8.84 -5.11
N ARG A 247 11.21 10.15 -5.20
CA ARG A 247 11.26 11.05 -4.04
C ARG A 247 9.92 11.74 -3.86
N PHE A 248 9.12 11.26 -2.91
CA PHE A 248 7.75 11.78 -2.72
C PHE A 248 7.68 13.06 -1.88
N GLY A 249 8.72 13.36 -1.07
CA GLY A 249 8.65 14.37 -0.02
C GLY A 249 7.64 13.99 1.08
N VAL A 250 7.31 14.90 1.98
CA VAL A 250 6.36 14.65 3.10
C VAL A 250 4.92 14.66 2.58
N ARG A 251 4.53 13.58 1.91
CA ARG A 251 3.29 13.42 1.13
C ARG A 251 2.81 11.98 1.14
N GLU A 252 2.62 11.40 2.32
CA GLU A 252 2.31 9.98 2.50
C GLU A 252 1.04 9.59 1.73
N HIS A 253 -0.01 10.41 1.79
CA HIS A 253 -1.29 10.07 1.18
C HIS A 253 -1.20 10.10 -0.34
N GLY A 254 -0.60 11.17 -0.89
CA GLY A 254 -0.30 11.28 -2.32
C GLY A 254 0.60 10.16 -2.81
N MET A 255 1.64 9.81 -2.07
CA MET A 255 2.55 8.69 -2.34
C MET A 255 1.79 7.36 -2.48
N GLY A 256 0.91 7.04 -1.53
CA GLY A 256 0.11 5.81 -1.57
C GLY A 256 -0.79 5.74 -2.82
N ALA A 257 -1.48 6.83 -3.15
CA ALA A 257 -2.36 6.87 -4.32
C ALA A 257 -1.58 6.82 -5.65
N ILE A 258 -0.42 7.48 -5.72
CA ILE A 258 0.48 7.39 -6.89
C ILE A 258 0.93 5.94 -7.10
N CYS A 259 1.32 5.22 -6.03
CA CYS A 259 1.69 3.81 -6.14
C CYS A 259 0.53 2.92 -6.61
N ASN A 260 -0.72 3.21 -6.25
CA ASN A 260 -1.88 2.52 -6.82
C ASN A 260 -1.96 2.73 -8.33
N GLY A 261 -1.79 3.97 -8.79
CA GLY A 261 -1.75 4.29 -10.22
C GLY A 261 -0.65 3.54 -10.96
N ILE A 262 0.55 3.45 -10.37
CA ILE A 262 1.69 2.69 -10.94
C ILE A 262 1.36 1.20 -11.03
N ALA A 263 0.84 0.58 -9.96
CA ALA A 263 0.48 -0.84 -9.94
C ALA A 263 -0.63 -1.18 -10.94
N LEU A 264 -1.59 -0.27 -11.13
CA LEU A 264 -2.74 -0.46 -12.02
C LEU A 264 -2.45 -0.07 -13.48
N HIS A 265 -1.30 0.54 -13.77
CA HIS A 265 -0.90 0.84 -15.14
C HIS A 265 -0.60 -0.45 -15.92
N THR A 266 0.24 -1.32 -15.35
CA THR A 266 0.72 -2.54 -15.98
C THR A 266 1.05 -3.60 -14.91
N PRO A 267 0.67 -4.88 -15.08
CA PRO A 267 0.82 -5.90 -14.03
C PRO A 267 2.26 -6.16 -13.55
N GLY A 268 3.28 -5.89 -14.36
CA GLY A 268 4.68 -6.10 -14.00
C GLY A 268 5.38 -4.91 -13.36
N LEU A 269 4.72 -3.74 -13.21
CA LEU A 269 5.23 -2.69 -12.34
C LEU A 269 4.93 -3.05 -10.88
N ILE A 270 5.97 -3.06 -10.06
CA ILE A 270 5.90 -3.45 -8.64
C ILE A 270 6.31 -2.24 -7.81
N PRO A 271 5.35 -1.33 -7.53
CA PRO A 271 5.64 -0.15 -6.74
C PRO A 271 5.86 -0.52 -5.27
N TYR A 272 6.89 0.06 -4.67
CA TYR A 272 7.01 0.13 -3.22
C TYR A 272 7.04 1.59 -2.74
N CYS A 273 6.52 1.82 -1.55
CA CYS A 273 6.59 3.13 -0.91
C CYS A 273 6.79 3.01 0.60
N ALA A 274 7.33 4.07 1.22
CA ALA A 274 7.84 3.98 2.58
C ALA A 274 7.64 5.26 3.39
N THR A 275 7.32 5.07 4.67
CA THR A 275 7.36 6.09 5.72
C THR A 275 7.63 5.39 7.07
N PHE A 276 7.59 6.12 8.19
CA PHE A 276 7.47 5.48 9.50
C PHE A 276 6.08 4.87 9.66
N PHE A 277 6.00 3.71 10.32
CA PHE A 277 4.75 2.96 10.39
C PHE A 277 3.61 3.74 11.03
N VAL A 278 3.92 4.64 11.96
CA VAL A 278 2.96 5.54 12.59
C VAL A 278 2.24 6.46 11.60
N PHE A 279 2.92 6.86 10.52
CA PHE A 279 2.36 7.78 9.52
C PHE A 279 1.53 7.05 8.45
N THR A 280 1.33 5.74 8.59
CA THR A 280 0.31 5.05 7.78
C THR A 280 -1.09 5.62 7.99
N ASP A 281 -1.35 6.25 9.14
CA ASP A 281 -2.59 6.98 9.41
C ASP A 281 -2.84 8.13 8.42
N TYR A 282 -1.79 8.82 7.95
CA TYR A 282 -1.92 9.88 6.94
C TYR A 282 -2.37 9.33 5.58
N MET A 283 -1.98 8.09 5.24
CA MET A 283 -2.20 7.49 3.93
C MET A 283 -3.19 6.33 3.91
N ARG A 284 -3.92 6.14 5.02
CA ARG A 284 -4.82 5.00 5.25
C ARG A 284 -5.91 4.88 4.19
N GLY A 285 -6.39 6.00 3.66
CA GLY A 285 -7.35 6.04 2.55
C GLY A 285 -6.80 5.32 1.32
N ALA A 286 -5.61 5.74 0.85
CA ALA A 286 -4.95 5.11 -0.30
C ALA A 286 -4.60 3.63 -0.07
N MET A 287 -4.11 3.26 1.12
CA MET A 287 -3.78 1.86 1.45
C MET A 287 -5.01 0.94 1.42
N ARG A 288 -6.16 1.44 1.92
CA ARG A 288 -7.42 0.71 1.83
C ARG A 288 -7.87 0.55 0.38
N ILE A 289 -7.67 1.57 -0.46
CA ILE A 289 -7.96 1.46 -1.89
C ILE A 289 -7.08 0.43 -2.55
N SER A 290 -5.81 0.28 -2.17
CA SER A 290 -4.94 -0.77 -2.72
C SER A 290 -5.49 -2.17 -2.46
N ALA A 291 -5.98 -2.40 -1.25
CA ALA A 291 -6.59 -3.67 -0.88
C ALA A 291 -7.89 -3.91 -1.65
N LEU A 292 -8.75 -2.88 -1.77
CA LEU A 292 -10.02 -2.97 -2.48
C LEU A 292 -9.86 -3.14 -4.00
N SER A 293 -8.90 -2.44 -4.60
CA SER A 293 -8.65 -2.44 -6.03
C SER A 293 -7.67 -3.52 -6.49
N GLU A 294 -7.27 -4.42 -5.58
CA GLU A 294 -6.29 -5.47 -5.83
C GLU A 294 -4.97 -4.95 -6.43
N ALA A 295 -4.50 -3.79 -5.93
CA ALA A 295 -3.20 -3.25 -6.29
C ALA A 295 -2.12 -3.82 -5.36
N GLY A 296 -1.22 -4.65 -5.90
CA GLY A 296 -0.10 -5.24 -5.16
C GLY A 296 1.00 -4.23 -4.79
N VAL A 297 0.69 -3.17 -4.06
CA VAL A 297 1.68 -2.21 -3.55
C VAL A 297 2.43 -2.80 -2.35
N ILE A 298 3.74 -2.57 -2.29
CA ILE A 298 4.58 -2.96 -1.15
C ILE A 298 4.79 -1.73 -0.24
N TYR A 299 4.24 -1.77 0.96
CA TYR A 299 4.36 -0.72 1.98
C TYR A 299 5.50 -1.04 2.94
N VAL A 300 6.64 -0.36 2.79
CA VAL A 300 7.83 -0.53 3.62
C VAL A 300 7.77 0.43 4.80
N MET A 301 7.32 -0.05 5.95
CA MET A 301 6.95 0.78 7.10
C MET A 301 7.90 0.56 8.26
N THR A 302 8.82 1.50 8.50
CA THR A 302 9.88 1.32 9.52
C THR A 302 9.53 1.98 10.85
N HIS A 303 10.35 1.79 11.88
CA HIS A 303 10.12 2.36 13.22
C HIS A 303 8.77 1.86 13.78
N ASP A 304 8.59 0.55 13.75
CA ASP A 304 7.32 -0.14 13.93
C ASP A 304 6.71 -0.13 15.35
N SER A 305 7.44 0.36 16.35
CA SER A 305 7.06 0.20 17.77
C SER A 305 7.74 1.23 18.67
N ILE A 306 7.53 1.10 19.99
CA ILE A 306 8.30 1.80 21.03
C ILE A 306 9.83 1.58 20.93
N GLY A 307 10.29 0.61 20.14
CA GLY A 307 11.70 0.37 19.82
C GLY A 307 12.40 1.55 19.15
N LEU A 308 11.65 2.52 18.63
CA LEU A 308 12.24 3.76 18.12
C LEU A 308 12.75 4.69 19.22
N GLY A 309 12.27 4.59 20.46
CA GLY A 309 12.78 5.36 21.59
C GLY A 309 12.34 6.83 21.63
N GLU A 310 13.29 7.74 21.55
CA GLU A 310 13.19 9.11 22.07
C GLU A 310 12.22 10.03 21.33
N ASP A 311 11.82 9.73 20.08
CA ASP A 311 10.82 10.56 19.36
C ASP A 311 9.44 10.51 20.03
N GLY A 312 9.21 9.49 20.88
CA GLY A 312 8.10 9.47 21.82
C GLY A 312 6.74 9.11 21.21
N PRO A 313 5.64 9.32 21.97
CA PRO A 313 4.35 8.72 21.68
C PRO A 313 3.71 9.17 20.36
N THR A 314 4.10 10.32 19.82
CA THR A 314 3.60 10.80 18.52
C THR A 314 4.16 10.00 17.34
N HIS A 315 5.24 9.24 17.55
CA HIS A 315 5.92 8.46 16.51
C HIS A 315 5.81 6.96 16.72
N GLN A 316 5.34 6.51 17.89
CA GLN A 316 5.38 5.11 18.31
C GLN A 316 4.06 4.42 17.97
N PRO A 317 4.03 3.48 17.02
CA PRO A 317 2.83 2.71 16.70
C PRO A 317 2.37 1.86 17.89
N ILE A 318 1.05 1.77 18.11
CA ILE A 318 0.45 0.91 19.14
C ILE A 318 -0.66 0.03 18.54
N GLU A 319 -1.72 0.66 18.03
CA GLU A 319 -2.91 0.06 17.42
C GLU A 319 -2.70 -0.36 15.96
N HIS A 320 -1.60 0.06 15.34
CA HIS A 320 -1.47 0.08 13.89
C HIS A 320 -1.50 -1.34 13.30
N LEU A 321 -0.79 -2.29 13.92
CA LEU A 321 -0.78 -3.71 13.51
C LEU A 321 -2.19 -4.29 13.47
N VAL A 322 -2.95 -4.20 14.57
CA VAL A 322 -4.33 -4.72 14.63
C VAL A 322 -5.26 -3.98 13.67
N SER A 323 -5.03 -2.67 13.48
CA SER A 323 -5.83 -1.86 12.56
C SER A 323 -5.70 -2.33 11.10
N PHE A 324 -4.54 -2.89 10.71
CA PHE A 324 -4.31 -3.45 9.37
C PHE A 324 -4.60 -4.95 9.29
N ARG A 325 -4.39 -5.72 10.37
CA ARG A 325 -4.88 -7.11 10.46
C ARG A 325 -6.40 -7.20 10.29
N ALA A 326 -7.12 -6.17 10.75
CA ALA A 326 -8.55 -6.06 10.57
C ALA A 326 -8.97 -5.58 9.16
N MET A 327 -8.03 -5.08 8.34
CA MET A 327 -8.33 -4.58 7.00
C MET A 327 -8.43 -5.75 6.01
N PRO A 328 -9.57 -5.94 5.32
CA PRO A 328 -9.70 -7.00 4.33
C PRO A 328 -8.67 -6.88 3.21
N ASN A 329 -8.18 -8.01 2.72
CA ASN A 329 -7.24 -8.09 1.59
C ASN A 329 -5.96 -7.26 1.77
N MET A 330 -5.42 -7.19 2.99
CA MET A 330 -4.14 -6.53 3.31
C MET A 330 -3.26 -7.51 4.08
N LEU A 331 -2.05 -7.79 3.59
CA LEU A 331 -1.09 -8.61 4.34
C LEU A 331 -0.30 -7.75 5.32
N MET A 332 -0.33 -8.10 6.62
CA MET A 332 0.40 -7.37 7.67
C MET A 332 1.60 -8.18 8.16
N PHE A 333 2.73 -8.04 7.48
CA PHE A 333 3.99 -8.69 7.86
C PHE A 333 4.72 -7.91 8.96
N ARG A 334 5.23 -8.64 9.96
CA ARG A 334 6.14 -8.10 10.98
C ARG A 334 7.32 -9.06 11.23
N PRO A 335 8.33 -9.06 10.34
CA PRO A 335 9.43 -10.02 10.39
C PRO A 335 10.37 -9.80 11.57
N ALA A 336 10.84 -10.89 12.17
CA ALA A 336 11.74 -10.89 13.32
C ALA A 336 13.23 -10.73 12.98
N ASP A 337 13.65 -11.20 11.80
CA ASP A 337 15.04 -11.20 11.39
C ASP A 337 15.21 -11.14 9.86
N GLY A 338 16.44 -11.38 9.38
CA GLY A 338 16.75 -11.36 7.94
C GLY A 338 16.05 -12.44 7.12
N LYS A 339 15.90 -13.67 7.65
CA LYS A 339 15.23 -14.76 6.93
C LYS A 339 13.74 -14.46 6.77
N GLU A 340 13.10 -13.96 7.83
CA GLU A 340 11.71 -13.54 7.73
C GLU A 340 11.51 -12.29 6.86
N THR A 341 12.44 -11.35 6.90
CA THR A 341 12.38 -10.15 6.03
C THR A 341 12.47 -10.56 4.56
N ALA A 342 13.39 -11.45 4.20
CA ALA A 342 13.48 -12.01 2.85
C ALA A 342 12.19 -12.75 2.44
N GLY A 343 11.61 -13.54 3.36
CA GLY A 343 10.33 -14.23 3.12
C GLY A 343 9.16 -13.27 2.91
N ALA A 344 9.09 -12.19 3.69
CA ALA A 344 8.07 -11.17 3.52
C ALA A 344 8.17 -10.48 2.15
N TYR A 345 9.39 -10.14 1.69
CA TYR A 345 9.62 -9.62 0.34
C TYR A 345 9.26 -10.61 -0.75
N LYS A 346 9.60 -11.89 -0.57
CA LYS A 346 9.21 -12.95 -1.53
C LYS A 346 7.70 -12.96 -1.73
N LEU A 347 6.94 -12.99 -0.64
CA LEU A 347 5.49 -13.02 -0.73
C LEU A 347 4.90 -11.71 -1.22
N ALA A 348 5.45 -10.56 -0.82
CA ALA A 348 5.01 -9.26 -1.32
C ALA A 348 5.17 -9.14 -2.85
N VAL A 349 6.29 -9.64 -3.40
CA VAL A 349 6.50 -9.69 -4.86
C VAL A 349 5.55 -10.68 -5.53
N LEU A 350 5.29 -11.86 -4.94
CA LEU A 350 4.34 -12.83 -5.49
C LEU A 350 2.88 -12.34 -5.47
N ASN A 351 2.49 -11.58 -4.44
CA ASN A 351 1.11 -11.07 -4.30
C ASN A 351 0.89 -9.82 -5.15
N ARG A 352 0.67 -10.00 -6.46
CA ARG A 352 0.40 -8.88 -7.40
C ARG A 352 -1.00 -8.29 -7.32
N LYS A 353 -1.91 -8.98 -6.63
CA LYS A 353 -3.33 -8.60 -6.47
C LYS A 353 -3.73 -8.31 -5.02
N ARG A 354 -2.75 -8.23 -4.12
CA ARG A 354 -2.97 -7.98 -2.70
C ARG A 354 -1.80 -7.17 -2.14
N PRO A 355 -2.02 -5.98 -1.56
CA PRO A 355 -0.96 -5.18 -0.98
C PRO A 355 -0.35 -5.86 0.26
N SER A 356 0.92 -5.53 0.51
CA SER A 356 1.67 -6.04 1.65
C SER A 356 2.29 -4.90 2.45
N ILE A 357 2.06 -4.88 3.75
CA ILE A 357 2.72 -4.00 4.71
C ILE A 357 3.84 -4.79 5.39
N LEU A 358 5.04 -4.23 5.43
CA LEU A 358 6.17 -4.74 6.17
C LEU A 358 6.48 -3.76 7.31
N ALA A 359 6.13 -4.13 8.54
CA ALA A 359 6.49 -3.41 9.75
C ALA A 359 7.92 -3.78 10.17
N LEU A 360 8.84 -2.79 10.17
CA LEU A 360 10.27 -3.00 10.29
C LEU A 360 10.88 -2.21 11.46
N SER A 361 11.82 -2.82 12.18
CA SER A 361 12.41 -2.26 13.39
C SER A 361 13.40 -1.13 13.10
N ARG A 362 13.56 -0.21 14.05
CA ARG A 362 14.68 0.76 14.07
C ARG A 362 15.95 0.10 14.60
N GLN A 363 15.79 -0.65 15.67
CA GLN A 363 16.81 -1.32 16.47
C GLN A 363 17.28 -2.63 15.84
N LYS A 364 18.52 -3.02 16.16
CA LYS A 364 19.10 -4.28 15.70
C LYS A 364 18.44 -5.47 16.36
N LEU A 365 18.29 -6.55 15.59
CA LEU A 365 17.77 -7.83 16.03
C LEU A 365 18.74 -8.95 15.64
N PRO A 366 18.86 -10.01 16.45
CA PRO A 366 19.65 -11.18 16.12
C PRO A 366 18.97 -12.01 15.02
N HIS A 367 19.75 -12.83 14.33
CA HIS A 367 19.21 -13.89 13.47
C HIS A 367 18.91 -15.12 14.32
N LEU A 368 17.66 -15.58 14.29
CA LEU A 368 17.19 -16.62 15.20
C LEU A 368 17.31 -18.01 14.57
N PRO A 369 17.54 -19.08 15.36
CA PRO A 369 17.36 -20.44 14.88
C PRO A 369 15.89 -20.69 14.53
N GLY A 370 15.63 -21.59 13.58
CA GLY A 370 14.27 -22.00 13.19
C GLY A 370 13.52 -21.03 12.27
N THR A 371 13.83 -19.72 12.27
CA THR A 371 13.23 -18.79 11.29
C THR A 371 13.60 -19.19 9.85
N SER A 372 12.69 -18.98 8.90
CA SER A 372 12.88 -19.37 7.50
C SER A 372 11.99 -18.58 6.55
N ILE A 373 12.36 -18.53 5.26
CA ILE A 373 11.54 -17.93 4.20
C ILE A 373 10.23 -18.70 4.03
N GLU A 374 10.30 -20.03 4.13
CA GLU A 374 9.16 -20.95 3.99
C GLU A 374 8.18 -20.80 5.15
N GLY A 375 8.69 -20.59 6.37
CA GLY A 375 7.87 -20.30 7.54
C GLY A 375 7.02 -19.05 7.37
N VAL A 376 7.55 -18.00 6.71
CA VAL A 376 6.75 -16.79 6.43
C VAL A 376 5.53 -17.07 5.56
N ALA A 377 5.63 -18.00 4.60
CA ALA A 377 4.50 -18.41 3.77
C ALA A 377 3.40 -19.14 4.54
N LYS A 378 3.69 -19.57 5.76
CA LYS A 378 2.73 -20.16 6.69
C LYS A 378 2.11 -19.16 7.64
N GLY A 379 2.61 -17.92 7.69
CA GLY A 379 2.12 -16.84 8.55
C GLY A 379 2.44 -17.01 10.04
N GLY A 380 2.12 -18.18 10.60
CA GLY A 380 2.41 -18.59 11.97
C GLY A 380 3.06 -19.96 11.98
N TYR A 381 4.29 -20.08 12.49
CA TYR A 381 5.05 -21.33 12.44
C TYR A 381 5.99 -21.49 13.63
N THR A 382 6.25 -22.73 14.02
CA THR A 382 7.12 -23.08 15.14
C THR A 382 8.59 -22.87 14.76
N ILE A 383 9.33 -22.13 15.60
CA ILE A 383 10.77 -21.89 15.43
C ILE A 383 11.63 -22.66 16.44
N SER A 384 11.05 -23.02 17.59
CA SER A 384 11.68 -23.90 18.56
C SER A 384 10.61 -24.68 19.35
N ASP A 385 10.91 -25.93 19.67
CA ASP A 385 10.03 -26.83 20.42
C ASP A 385 10.84 -27.96 21.04
N ASN A 386 10.61 -28.25 22.31
CA ASN A 386 11.18 -29.39 23.04
C ASN A 386 10.11 -30.36 23.57
N SER A 387 8.86 -30.20 23.14
CA SER A 387 7.75 -31.10 23.49
C SER A 387 7.70 -32.36 22.62
N THR A 388 6.93 -33.35 23.06
CA THR A 388 6.55 -34.53 22.26
C THR A 388 5.04 -34.55 22.05
N ASP A 389 4.58 -35.36 21.08
CA ASP A 389 3.16 -35.66 20.88
C ASP A 389 2.27 -34.43 20.66
N ASN A 390 2.84 -33.35 20.10
CA ASN A 390 2.17 -32.07 19.88
C ASN A 390 1.54 -31.48 21.17
N LYS A 391 2.19 -31.67 22.31
CA LYS A 391 1.65 -31.27 23.62
C LYS A 391 2.68 -30.55 24.49
N PRO A 392 3.10 -29.33 24.11
CA PRO A 392 3.89 -28.48 25.00
C PRO A 392 3.11 -28.06 26.24
N ASP A 393 3.82 -27.82 27.35
CA ASP A 393 3.25 -27.18 28.56
C ASP A 393 2.85 -25.74 28.26
N TYR A 394 3.66 -25.02 27.47
CA TYR A 394 3.41 -23.62 27.10
C TYR A 394 3.63 -23.37 25.61
N ILE A 395 2.78 -22.53 25.01
CA ILE A 395 3.00 -21.97 23.68
C ILE A 395 3.21 -20.47 23.82
N ILE A 396 4.35 -19.96 23.34
CA ILE A 396 4.68 -18.54 23.31
C ILE A 396 4.68 -18.08 21.85
N MET A 397 3.75 -17.19 21.51
CA MET A 397 3.62 -16.60 20.18
C MET A 397 4.17 -15.16 20.20
N SER A 398 4.89 -14.78 19.15
CA SER A 398 5.45 -13.44 19.06
C SER A 398 5.66 -13.03 17.60
N THR A 399 5.89 -11.73 17.38
CA THR A 399 6.21 -11.17 16.07
C THR A 399 7.40 -10.21 16.19
N GLY A 400 8.04 -9.91 15.06
CA GLY A 400 9.05 -8.85 14.99
C GLY A 400 10.14 -8.91 16.06
N SER A 401 10.43 -7.74 16.63
CA SER A 401 11.46 -7.55 17.66
C SER A 401 11.23 -8.34 18.95
N GLU A 402 10.00 -8.79 19.23
CA GLU A 402 9.69 -9.49 20.47
C GLU A 402 9.95 -11.00 20.38
N VAL A 403 10.20 -11.55 19.18
CA VAL A 403 10.48 -12.99 19.04
C VAL A 403 11.74 -13.39 19.79
N GLU A 404 12.78 -12.55 19.82
CA GLU A 404 13.97 -12.83 20.64
C GLU A 404 13.65 -12.86 22.15
N ILE A 405 12.64 -12.11 22.60
CA ILE A 405 12.20 -12.09 24.00
C ILE A 405 11.45 -13.38 24.32
N ALA A 406 10.59 -13.84 23.40
CA ALA A 406 9.91 -15.12 23.51
C ALA A 406 10.89 -16.31 23.57
N VAL A 407 11.92 -16.31 22.72
CA VAL A 407 12.98 -17.33 22.74
C VAL A 407 13.73 -17.34 24.07
N LYS A 408 14.18 -16.17 24.56
CA LYS A 408 14.85 -16.06 25.87
C LYS A 408 13.99 -16.58 27.03
N ALA A 409 12.70 -16.26 27.03
CA ALA A 409 11.77 -16.77 28.05
C ALA A 409 11.59 -18.29 27.96
N ALA A 410 11.50 -18.84 26.75
CA ALA A 410 11.39 -20.28 26.53
C ALA A 410 12.63 -21.03 27.01
N GLU A 411 13.84 -20.49 26.80
CA GLU A 411 15.09 -21.07 27.29
C GLU A 411 15.11 -21.18 28.82
N GLU A 412 14.70 -20.12 29.53
CA GLU A 412 14.63 -20.14 30.99
C GLU A 412 13.56 -21.11 31.53
N LEU A 413 12.37 -21.12 30.93
CA LEU A 413 11.32 -22.09 31.29
C LEU A 413 11.75 -23.53 31.03
N THR A 414 12.52 -23.77 29.96
CA THR A 414 13.06 -25.09 29.64
C THR A 414 14.08 -25.55 30.68
N LYS A 415 14.92 -24.65 31.21
CA LYS A 415 15.84 -24.94 32.32
C LYS A 415 15.09 -25.33 33.60
N GLU A 416 13.85 -24.85 33.77
CA GLU A 416 12.95 -25.26 34.85
C GLU A 416 12.20 -26.58 34.57
N GLY A 417 12.54 -27.28 33.48
CA GLY A 417 11.97 -28.59 33.13
C GLY A 417 10.63 -28.53 32.42
N LYS A 418 10.27 -27.37 31.83
CA LYS A 418 9.04 -27.21 31.05
C LYS A 418 9.26 -27.50 29.57
N THR A 419 8.22 -28.00 28.92
CA THR A 419 8.15 -28.11 27.46
C THR A 419 7.51 -26.85 26.89
N VAL A 420 8.24 -26.13 26.05
CA VAL A 420 7.85 -24.83 25.52
C VAL A 420 7.99 -24.81 24.01
N ARG A 421 6.93 -24.40 23.34
CA ARG A 421 6.93 -24.13 21.91
C ARG A 421 6.95 -22.63 21.67
N VAL A 422 7.88 -22.15 20.85
CA VAL A 422 7.90 -20.77 20.37
C VAL A 422 7.40 -20.73 18.93
N VAL A 423 6.42 -19.85 18.69
CA VAL A 423 5.80 -19.65 17.38
C VAL A 423 6.08 -18.22 16.92
N SER A 424 6.70 -18.07 15.75
CA SER A 424 6.75 -16.79 15.06
C SER A 424 5.44 -16.58 14.31
N PHE A 425 4.78 -15.46 14.53
CA PHE A 425 3.46 -15.11 13.98
C PHE A 425 3.55 -13.95 12.99
N VAL A 426 4.51 -14.04 12.07
CA VAL A 426 4.91 -12.98 11.14
C VAL A 426 3.77 -12.39 10.30
N CYS A 427 2.72 -13.14 9.96
CA CYS A 427 1.54 -12.66 9.25
C CYS A 427 0.29 -13.46 9.62
N TRP A 428 -0.73 -12.78 10.14
CA TRP A 428 -1.95 -13.43 10.65
C TRP A 428 -2.80 -13.97 9.50
N GLU A 429 -2.92 -13.18 8.44
CA GLU A 429 -3.76 -13.49 7.29
C GLU A 429 -3.30 -14.80 6.63
N LEU A 430 -1.99 -14.98 6.44
CA LEU A 430 -1.43 -16.20 5.87
C LEU A 430 -1.58 -17.42 6.78
N PHE A 431 -1.55 -17.25 8.11
CA PHE A 431 -1.82 -18.35 9.03
C PHE A 431 -3.28 -18.78 8.98
N ASP A 432 -4.18 -17.80 8.93
CA ASP A 432 -5.62 -18.04 8.81
C ASP A 432 -5.99 -18.72 7.49
N GLU A 433 -5.19 -18.54 6.44
CA GLU A 433 -5.31 -19.23 5.15
C GLU A 433 -4.83 -20.68 5.16
N GLN A 434 -4.09 -21.12 6.18
CA GLN A 434 -3.62 -22.51 6.24
C GLN A 434 -4.76 -23.48 6.56
N SER A 435 -4.55 -24.77 6.24
CA SER A 435 -5.50 -25.82 6.59
C SER A 435 -5.64 -25.99 8.10
N ASP A 436 -6.77 -26.54 8.54
CA ASP A 436 -7.03 -26.75 9.96
C ASP A 436 -6.01 -27.72 10.58
N GLU A 437 -5.55 -28.72 9.82
CA GLU A 437 -4.49 -29.64 10.27
C GLU A 437 -3.17 -28.90 10.52
N TYR A 438 -2.83 -27.92 9.68
CA TYR A 438 -1.63 -27.11 9.90
C TYR A 438 -1.78 -26.24 11.14
N LYS A 439 -2.94 -25.58 11.31
CA LYS A 439 -3.22 -24.75 12.48
C LYS A 439 -3.14 -25.57 13.78
N GLU A 440 -3.71 -26.78 13.81
CA GLU A 440 -3.64 -27.71 14.94
C GLU A 440 -2.21 -28.21 15.20
N SER A 441 -1.40 -28.38 14.15
CA SER A 441 0.02 -28.76 14.30
C SER A 441 0.85 -27.67 14.97
N VAL A 442 0.46 -26.40 14.87
CA VAL A 442 1.16 -25.26 15.47
C VAL A 442 0.56 -24.88 16.82
N LEU A 443 -0.76 -24.74 16.88
CA LEU A 443 -1.55 -24.30 18.04
C LEU A 443 -2.56 -25.38 18.49
N PRO A 444 -2.09 -26.53 19.00
CA PRO A 444 -2.95 -27.64 19.40
C PRO A 444 -4.05 -27.18 20.36
N GLU A 445 -5.31 -27.46 20.05
CA GLU A 445 -6.48 -27.06 20.84
C GLU A 445 -6.37 -27.51 22.31
N ALA A 446 -5.78 -28.67 22.54
CA ALA A 446 -5.58 -29.24 23.88
C ALA A 446 -4.65 -28.39 24.77
N VAL A 447 -3.78 -27.57 24.20
CA VAL A 447 -2.84 -26.73 24.94
C VAL A 447 -3.42 -25.34 25.11
N THR A 448 -3.99 -25.07 26.29
CA THR A 448 -4.64 -23.78 26.59
C THR A 448 -3.71 -22.75 27.25
N ALA A 449 -2.53 -23.18 27.70
CA ALA A 449 -1.53 -22.30 28.31
C ALA A 449 -0.73 -21.56 27.23
N ARG A 450 -1.36 -20.53 26.66
CA ARG A 450 -0.83 -19.76 25.53
C ARG A 450 -0.51 -18.34 25.94
N ILE A 451 0.60 -17.82 25.46
CA ILE A 451 1.06 -16.45 25.73
C ILE A 451 1.36 -15.79 24.39
N SER A 452 0.93 -14.55 24.20
CA SER A 452 1.46 -13.69 23.15
C SER A 452 2.30 -12.57 23.74
N ILE A 453 3.35 -12.16 23.03
CA ILE A 453 4.10 -10.94 23.31
C ILE A 453 4.34 -10.14 22.02
N GLU A 454 3.95 -8.86 22.04
CA GLU A 454 4.11 -7.94 20.91
C GLU A 454 4.14 -6.50 21.42
N ALA A 455 5.08 -5.68 20.96
CA ALA A 455 5.13 -4.26 21.29
C ALA A 455 4.06 -3.45 20.52
N GLY A 456 2.80 -3.77 20.75
CA GLY A 456 1.59 -3.16 20.19
C GLY A 456 0.36 -3.51 21.02
N SER A 457 -0.83 -3.10 20.58
CA SER A 457 -2.08 -3.39 21.30
C SER A 457 -2.35 -4.89 21.43
N THR A 458 -2.91 -5.29 22.57
CA THR A 458 -3.30 -6.69 22.83
C THR A 458 -4.60 -7.08 22.13
N LEU A 459 -5.32 -6.13 21.52
CA LEU A 459 -6.56 -6.40 20.81
C LEU A 459 -6.36 -7.39 19.66
N GLY A 460 -7.22 -8.40 19.58
CA GLY A 460 -7.23 -9.41 18.54
C GLY A 460 -6.43 -10.66 18.89
N TRP A 461 -5.40 -10.55 19.75
CA TRP A 461 -4.56 -11.71 20.14
C TRP A 461 -5.37 -12.82 20.82
N GLN A 462 -6.52 -12.48 21.43
CA GLN A 462 -7.46 -13.43 22.02
C GLN A 462 -7.90 -14.53 21.04
N LYS A 463 -7.87 -14.25 19.72
CA LYS A 463 -8.11 -15.23 18.66
C LYS A 463 -7.18 -16.44 18.75
N TYR A 464 -5.92 -16.25 19.13
CA TYR A 464 -4.90 -17.31 19.16
C TYR A 464 -4.57 -17.77 20.58
N VAL A 465 -4.52 -16.86 21.57
CA VAL A 465 -4.24 -17.23 22.97
C VAL A 465 -5.44 -17.87 23.67
N GLY A 466 -6.65 -17.65 23.16
CA GLY A 466 -7.90 -18.13 23.75
C GLY A 466 -8.25 -17.44 25.08
N SER A 467 -9.32 -17.92 25.74
CA SER A 467 -9.85 -17.30 26.96
C SER A 467 -9.00 -17.50 28.21
N LYS A 468 -8.14 -18.53 28.20
CA LYS A 468 -7.24 -18.84 29.32
C LYS A 468 -5.87 -18.21 29.17
N GLY A 469 -5.45 -17.90 27.93
CA GLY A 469 -4.12 -17.39 27.66
C GLY A 469 -3.87 -15.97 28.17
N LYS A 470 -2.62 -15.52 28.03
CA LYS A 470 -2.18 -14.17 28.41
C LYS A 470 -1.62 -13.42 27.22
N THR A 471 -1.90 -12.14 27.14
CA THR A 471 -1.37 -11.24 26.11
C THR A 471 -0.51 -10.18 26.76
N ILE A 472 0.75 -10.09 26.36
CA ILE A 472 1.70 -9.09 26.82
C ILE A 472 1.90 -8.08 25.68
N GLY A 473 1.48 -6.84 25.92
CA GLY A 473 1.55 -5.77 24.94
C GLY A 473 1.32 -4.42 25.58
N ILE A 474 0.97 -3.43 24.77
CA ILE A 474 0.84 -2.04 25.18
C ILE A 474 -0.51 -1.51 24.70
N ASP A 475 -1.44 -1.24 25.63
CA ASP A 475 -2.77 -0.68 25.34
C ASP A 475 -2.91 0.78 25.79
N LYS A 476 -1.83 1.54 25.65
CA LYS A 476 -1.74 2.98 25.91
C LYS A 476 -0.72 3.58 24.96
N PHE A 477 -0.72 4.91 24.81
CA PHE A 477 0.37 5.57 24.10
C PHE A 477 1.72 5.30 24.77
N GLY A 478 2.79 5.41 23.99
CA GLY A 478 4.15 5.20 24.49
C GLY A 478 4.71 6.41 25.26
N ALA A 479 6.04 6.55 25.27
CA ALA A 479 6.73 7.59 26.02
C ALA A 479 8.04 8.01 25.32
N SER A 480 8.46 9.25 25.55
CA SER A 480 9.77 9.76 25.10
C SER A 480 10.87 9.33 26.08
N ALA A 481 11.58 8.26 25.77
CA ALA A 481 12.74 7.78 26.53
C ALA A 481 13.58 6.82 25.66
N PRO A 482 14.81 6.46 26.06
CA PRO A 482 15.56 5.40 25.39
C PRO A 482 14.79 4.09 25.34
N ALA A 483 14.74 3.43 24.17
CA ALA A 483 13.93 2.23 23.94
C ALA A 483 14.07 1.14 25.03
N PRO A 484 15.27 0.76 25.51
CA PRO A 484 15.40 -0.24 26.58
C PRO A 484 14.66 0.12 27.87
N LYS A 485 14.58 1.44 28.19
CA LYS A 485 13.83 1.91 29.35
C LYS A 485 12.32 1.75 29.13
N ILE A 486 11.83 2.10 27.93
CA ILE A 486 10.40 1.96 27.61
C ILE A 486 9.99 0.48 27.69
N TYR A 487 10.74 -0.43 27.05
CA TYR A 487 10.48 -1.87 27.11
C TYR A 487 10.37 -2.38 28.55
N LYS A 488 11.31 -1.97 29.41
CA LYS A 488 11.30 -2.34 30.83
C LYS A 488 10.08 -1.81 31.58
N GLU A 489 9.80 -0.51 31.48
CA GLU A 489 8.69 0.14 32.21
C GLU A 489 7.31 -0.31 31.71
N TYR A 490 7.22 -0.72 30.44
CA TYR A 490 5.99 -1.22 29.82
C TYR A 490 5.85 -2.72 29.94
N GLY A 491 6.84 -3.41 30.52
CA GLY A 491 6.78 -4.83 30.81
C GLY A 491 6.88 -5.75 29.59
N ILE A 492 7.46 -5.27 28.49
CA ILE A 492 7.76 -6.08 27.30
C ILE A 492 9.11 -6.76 27.54
N THR A 493 9.14 -7.75 28.42
CA THR A 493 10.37 -8.41 28.88
C THR A 493 10.20 -9.91 29.06
N ALA A 494 11.32 -10.65 29.05
CA ALA A 494 11.29 -12.10 29.22
C ALA A 494 10.77 -12.50 30.61
N GLU A 495 11.08 -11.71 31.65
CA GLU A 495 10.61 -11.94 33.02
C GLU A 495 9.09 -11.93 33.09
N ASN A 496 8.43 -11.00 32.37
CA ASN A 496 6.98 -10.93 32.35
C ASN A 496 6.36 -12.08 31.55
N VAL A 497 7.01 -12.56 30.49
CA VAL A 497 6.58 -13.78 29.78
C VAL A 497 6.64 -14.99 30.71
N ILE A 498 7.74 -15.15 31.45
CA ILE A 498 7.91 -16.24 32.43
C ILE A 498 6.87 -16.14 33.55
N ALA A 499 6.62 -14.94 34.07
CA ALA A 499 5.61 -14.72 35.11
C ALA A 499 4.19 -15.05 34.59
N ALA A 500 3.87 -14.68 33.36
CA ALA A 500 2.61 -15.02 32.71
C ALA A 500 2.47 -16.55 32.55
N ALA A 501 3.51 -17.24 32.08
CA ALA A 501 3.53 -18.70 31.96
C ALA A 501 3.26 -19.41 33.29
N LYS A 502 3.90 -18.95 34.38
CA LYS A 502 3.72 -19.51 35.72
C LYS A 502 2.32 -19.24 36.32
N SER A 503 1.54 -18.35 35.73
CA SER A 503 0.17 -18.04 36.14
C SER A 503 -0.91 -18.87 35.42
N LEU A 504 -0.52 -19.67 34.43
CA LEU A 504 -1.41 -20.46 33.56
C LEU A 504 -1.60 -21.91 34.00
#